data_AF-A0A924JNH9-F1
#
_entry.id   AF-A0A924JNH9-F1
#
_cell.length_a   1.000
_cell.length_b   1.000
_cell.length_c   1.000
_cell.angle_alpha   90.00
_cell.angle_beta   90.00
_cell.angle_gamma   90.00
#
_symmetry.space_group_name_H-M   'P 1'
#
loop_
_entity.id
_entity.type
_entity.pdbx_description
1 polymer ?
#
loop_
_entity_poly.entity_id
_entity_poly.type
_entity_poly.pdbx_seq_one_letter_code
_entity_poly.pdbx_strand_id
1 'polypeptide(L)'
;FEGISEKQLISQLKNTGIDGVVTIVLLDKNKEQSYVPGKVRYEPETYYIRRSRFYGYYATYNRRIYTPGYYETNTKYFFETNLYDISRNKLLYSAQSESFDPSSVESMADKQSKAIIKDMKKKELF
;
A
#
# COMPACT_ATOMS: atom_id res chain seq x y z
N PHE A 1 8.19 7.13 -27.15
CA PHE A 1 9.33 6.41 -27.77
C PHE A 1 8.87 5.66 -29.02
N GLU A 2 8.05 6.28 -29.88
CA GLU A 2 7.68 5.64 -31.14
C GLU A 2 8.73 5.99 -32.21
N GLY A 3 9.26 4.98 -32.90
CA GLY A 3 10.17 5.14 -34.03
C GLY A 3 11.68 5.04 -33.73
N ILE A 4 12.10 4.87 -32.47
CA ILE A 4 13.50 4.61 -32.11
C ILE A 4 13.66 3.12 -31.82
N SER A 5 14.56 2.44 -32.53
CA SER A 5 14.89 1.03 -32.24
C SER A 5 15.63 0.90 -30.90
N GLU A 6 15.49 -0.24 -30.23
CA GLU A 6 16.19 -0.56 -28.97
C GLU A 6 17.70 -0.28 -29.07
N LYS A 7 18.33 -0.68 -30.19
CA LYS A 7 19.75 -0.44 -30.45
C LYS A 7 20.09 1.05 -30.53
N GLN A 8 19.23 1.86 -31.15
CA GLN A 8 19.43 3.31 -31.21
C GLN A 8 19.27 3.97 -29.84
N LEU A 9 18.28 3.53 -29.05
CA LEU A 9 18.05 4.02 -27.69
C LEU A 9 19.25 3.69 -26.78
N ILE A 10 19.71 2.43 -26.78
CA ILE A 10 20.89 2.02 -26.00
C ILE A 10 22.13 2.80 -26.42
N SER A 11 22.33 2.99 -27.74
CA SER A 11 23.46 3.78 -28.25
C SER A 11 23.43 5.23 -27.75
N GLN A 12 22.26 5.88 -27.78
CA GLN A 12 22.08 7.23 -27.25
C GLN A 12 22.38 7.29 -25.74
N LEU A 13 21.86 6.34 -24.96
CA LEU A 13 22.07 6.28 -23.51
C LEU A 13 23.54 6.05 -23.14
N LYS A 14 24.26 5.22 -23.92
CA LYS A 14 25.71 5.03 -23.76
C LYS A 14 26.48 6.32 -24.00
N ASN A 15 26.10 7.08 -25.03
CA ASN A 15 26.77 8.33 -25.39
C ASN A 15 26.55 9.47 -24.39
N THR A 16 25.53 9.36 -23.52
CA THR A 16 25.27 10.36 -22.47
C THR A 16 25.96 10.03 -21.14
N GLY A 17 26.76 8.96 -21.08
CA GLY A 17 27.44 8.54 -19.84
C GLY A 17 26.50 7.97 -18.78
N ILE A 18 25.33 7.45 -19.17
CA ILE A 18 24.38 6.81 -18.26
C ILE A 18 24.79 5.34 -18.06
N ASP A 19 25.11 4.98 -16.82
CA ASP A 19 25.50 3.61 -16.48
C ASP A 19 24.31 2.68 -16.24
N GLY A 20 23.19 3.22 -15.77
CA GLY A 20 22.01 2.43 -15.43
C GLY A 20 20.68 3.14 -15.68
N VAL A 21 19.66 2.35 -16.01
CA VAL A 21 18.29 2.81 -16.24
C VAL A 21 17.34 2.03 -15.36
N VAL A 22 16.48 2.76 -14.63
CA VAL A 22 15.37 2.19 -13.87
C VAL A 22 14.08 2.39 -14.65
N THR A 23 13.27 1.35 -14.79
CA THR A 23 11.92 1.41 -15.33
C THR A 23 10.91 0.97 -14.29
N ILE A 24 9.73 1.59 -14.30
CA ILE A 24 8.62 1.26 -13.40
C ILE A 24 7.35 1.16 -14.24
N VAL A 25 6.62 0.06 -14.10
CA VAL A 25 5.37 -0.21 -14.82
C VAL A 25 4.27 -0.53 -13.82
N LEU A 26 3.10 0.08 -13.97
CA LEU A 26 1.89 -0.33 -13.28
C LEU A 26 1.29 -1.54 -14.02
N LEU A 27 1.34 -2.71 -13.40
CA LEU A 27 0.82 -3.96 -13.96
C LEU A 27 -0.69 -4.06 -13.80
N ASP A 28 -1.21 -3.75 -12.62
CA ASP A 28 -2.62 -3.93 -12.30
C ASP A 28 -3.13 -2.97 -11.21
N LYS A 29 -4.44 -2.70 -11.22
CA LYS A 29 -5.15 -1.86 -10.27
C LYS A 29 -6.52 -2.46 -9.95
N ASN A 30 -6.68 -3.01 -8.75
CA ASN A 30 -7.92 -3.62 -8.28
C ASN A 30 -8.59 -2.84 -7.17
N LYS A 31 -9.93 -2.72 -7.22
CA LYS A 31 -10.75 -2.12 -6.15
C LYS A 31 -11.61 -3.19 -5.51
N GLU A 32 -11.49 -3.36 -4.20
CA GLU A 32 -12.31 -4.26 -3.40
C GLU A 32 -13.12 -3.43 -2.39
N GLN A 33 -14.40 -3.77 -2.22
CA GLN A 33 -15.21 -3.20 -1.13
C GLN A 33 -15.32 -4.24 -0.01
N SER A 34 -14.95 -3.85 1.20
CA SER A 34 -15.07 -4.68 2.39
C SER A 34 -16.10 -4.08 3.35
N TYR A 35 -16.98 -4.92 3.90
CA TYR A 35 -17.95 -4.48 4.89
C TYR A 35 -17.33 -4.58 6.28
N VAL A 36 -17.26 -3.46 6.99
CA VAL A 36 -16.82 -3.41 8.39
C VAL A 36 -18.07 -3.50 9.27
N PRO A 37 -18.31 -4.63 9.96
CA PRO A 37 -19.48 -4.78 10.80
C PRO A 37 -19.42 -3.83 12.00
N GLY A 38 -20.57 -3.23 12.30
CA GLY A 38 -20.77 -2.39 13.48
C GLY A 38 -20.49 -3.16 14.77
N LYS A 39 -19.90 -2.48 15.77
CA LYS A 39 -19.66 -3.07 17.09
C LYS A 39 -20.68 -2.57 18.09
N VAL A 40 -21.24 -3.49 18.87
CA VAL A 40 -22.01 -3.16 20.08
C VAL A 40 -21.02 -3.12 21.24
N ARG A 41 -20.78 -1.92 21.78
CA ARG A 41 -19.93 -1.78 22.97
C ARG A 41 -20.77 -2.00 24.21
N TYR A 42 -20.45 -3.05 24.98
CA TYR A 42 -20.97 -3.21 26.33
C TYR A 42 -20.07 -2.39 27.27
N GLU A 43 -20.60 -1.31 27.84
CA GLU A 43 -19.93 -0.67 28.98
C GLU A 43 -19.99 -1.64 30.18
N PRO A 44 -18.86 -1.91 30.86
CA PRO A 44 -18.88 -2.75 32.05
C PRO A 44 -19.75 -2.08 33.12
N GLU A 45 -20.79 -2.79 33.56
CA GLU A 45 -21.66 -2.33 34.65
C GLU A 45 -20.80 -2.00 35.86
N THR A 46 -20.77 -0.73 36.25
CA THR A 46 -20.23 -0.30 37.54
C THR A 46 -20.94 -1.07 38.65
N TYR A 47 -20.23 -2.04 39.24
CA TYR A 47 -20.69 -2.97 40.27
C TYR A 47 -21.32 -2.28 41.50
N TYR A 48 -21.06 -0.98 41.68
CA TYR A 48 -21.58 -0.16 42.78
C TYR A 48 -23.07 0.24 42.67
N ILE A 49 -23.72 0.05 41.52
CA ILE A 49 -25.12 0.47 41.31
C ILE A 49 -26.14 -0.63 41.68
N ARG A 50 -25.69 -1.86 41.99
CA ARG A 50 -26.57 -3.02 42.25
C ARG A 50 -27.30 -3.03 43.59
N ARG A 51 -27.07 -2.06 44.48
CA ARG A 51 -27.58 -2.13 45.87
C ARG A 51 -28.78 -1.24 46.19
N SER A 52 -29.32 -0.48 45.25
CA SER A 52 -30.51 0.32 45.54
C SER A 52 -31.44 0.45 44.33
N ARG A 53 -32.65 -0.11 44.49
CA ARG A 53 -33.89 0.17 43.75
C ARG A 53 -34.07 -0.54 42.40
N PHE A 54 -35.27 -1.12 42.27
CA PHE A 54 -35.86 -1.78 41.10
C PHE A 54 -35.73 -0.96 39.79
N TYR A 55 -35.63 0.37 39.90
CA TYR A 55 -35.43 1.30 38.78
C TYR A 55 -34.04 1.23 38.11
N GLY A 56 -33.00 0.80 38.83
CA GLY A 56 -31.63 0.76 38.29
C GLY A 56 -31.44 -0.32 37.21
N TYR A 57 -32.20 -1.43 37.30
CA TYR A 57 -32.13 -2.56 36.39
C TYR A 57 -32.70 -2.25 35.00
N TYR A 58 -33.75 -1.41 34.93
CA TYR A 58 -34.37 -1.02 33.65
C TYR A 58 -33.52 0.00 32.88
N ALA A 59 -32.74 0.83 33.59
CA ALA A 59 -31.88 1.85 32.98
C ALA A 59 -30.59 1.25 32.38
N THR A 60 -30.08 0.13 32.92
CA THR A 60 -28.81 -0.49 32.50
C THR A 60 -28.93 -1.25 31.17
N TYR A 61 -30.09 -1.86 30.89
CA TYR A 61 -30.30 -2.60 29.64
C TYR A 61 -30.26 -1.71 28.38
N ASN A 62 -30.57 -0.41 28.54
CA ASN A 62 -30.75 0.52 27.43
C ASN A 62 -29.47 1.25 26.95
N ARG A 63 -28.29 1.03 27.58
CA ARG A 63 -27.02 1.67 27.16
C ARG A 63 -26.17 0.80 26.21
N ARG A 64 -26.80 0.17 25.23
CA ARG A 64 -26.06 -0.43 24.10
C ARG A 64 -25.73 0.67 23.10
N ILE A 65 -24.49 1.15 23.12
CA ILE A 65 -24.01 2.06 22.08
C ILE A 65 -23.79 1.23 20.81
N TYR A 66 -24.70 1.40 19.85
CA TYR A 66 -24.59 0.79 18.53
C TYR A 66 -23.73 1.67 17.62
N THR A 67 -22.61 1.15 17.15
CA THR A 67 -21.84 1.79 16.07
C THR A 67 -22.33 1.19 14.75
N PRO A 68 -22.91 1.96 13.81
CA PRO A 68 -23.35 1.41 12.53
C PRO A 68 -22.16 0.86 11.73
N GLY A 69 -22.37 -0.26 11.04
CA GLY A 69 -21.39 -0.77 10.09
C GLY A 69 -21.26 0.15 8.87
N TYR A 70 -20.11 0.10 8.21
CA TYR A 70 -19.82 0.89 7.02
C TYR A 70 -19.06 0.05 5.99
N TYR A 71 -19.09 0.51 4.73
CA TYR A 71 -18.28 -0.08 3.66
C TYR A 71 -16.97 0.69 3.54
N GLU A 72 -15.87 -0.04 3.43
CA GLU A 72 -14.54 0.50 3.17
C GLU A 72 -14.10 0.04 1.78
N THR A 73 -13.64 0.97 0.94
CA THR A 73 -13.13 0.67 -0.41
C THR A 73 -11.62 0.66 -0.37
N ASN A 74 -11.02 -0.49 -0.68
CA ASN A 74 -9.59 -0.69 -0.74
C ASN A 74 -9.12 -0.81 -2.19
N THR A 75 -8.08 -0.08 -2.57
CA THR A 75 -7.45 -0.11 -3.89
C THR A 75 -6.04 -0.69 -3.78
N LYS A 76 -5.80 -1.78 -4.51
CA LYS A 76 -4.51 -2.45 -4.65
C LYS A 76 -3.84 -2.04 -5.97
N TYR A 77 -2.56 -1.74 -5.91
CA TYR A 77 -1.73 -1.41 -7.08
C TYR A 77 -0.54 -2.36 -7.15
N PHE A 78 -0.28 -2.91 -8.34
CA PHE A 78 0.87 -3.78 -8.59
C PHE A 78 1.87 -3.09 -9.50
N PHE A 79 3.10 -2.93 -9.04
CA PHE A 79 4.18 -2.32 -9.81
C PHE A 79 5.31 -3.30 -10.07
N GLU A 80 5.85 -3.27 -11.28
CA GLU A 80 7.11 -3.90 -11.61
C GLU A 80 8.20 -2.84 -11.74
N THR A 81 9.33 -3.06 -11.08
CA THR A 81 10.52 -2.19 -11.16
C THR A 81 11.72 -2.99 -11.64
N ASN A 82 12.35 -2.52 -12.71
CA ASN A 82 13.53 -3.14 -13.31
C ASN A 82 14.70 -2.15 -13.35
N LEU A 83 15.92 -2.63 -13.06
CA LEU A 83 17.17 -1.87 -13.20
C LEU A 83 18.05 -2.55 -14.24
N TYR A 84 18.50 -1.80 -15.23
CA TYR A 84 19.37 -2.26 -16.30
C TYR A 84 20.72 -1.55 -16.23
N ASP A 85 21.81 -2.30 -16.41
CA ASP A 85 23.14 -1.81 -16.76
C ASP A 85 23.17 -1.54 -18.26
N ILE A 86 23.29 -0.27 -18.64
CA ILE A 86 23.30 0.14 -20.05
C ILE A 86 24.63 -0.21 -20.71
N SER A 87 25.75 -0.11 -19.99
CA SER A 87 27.07 -0.42 -20.51
C SER A 87 27.15 -1.87 -20.99
N ARG A 88 26.64 -2.80 -20.17
CA ARG A 88 26.62 -4.24 -20.42
C ARG A 88 25.33 -4.75 -21.07
N ASN A 89 24.33 -3.88 -21.25
CA ASN A 89 22.98 -4.21 -21.69
C ASN A 89 22.39 -5.40 -20.90
N LYS A 90 22.41 -5.31 -19.58
CA LYS A 90 22.06 -6.42 -18.68
C LYS A 90 21.05 -5.98 -17.63
N LEU A 91 20.01 -6.79 -17.41
CA LEU A 91 19.12 -6.65 -16.25
C LEU A 91 19.90 -6.96 -14.96
N LEU A 92 19.99 -5.99 -14.05
CA LEU A 92 20.63 -6.13 -12.74
C LEU A 92 19.63 -6.47 -11.64
N TYR A 93 18.40 -5.97 -11.75
CA TYR A 93 17.37 -6.16 -10.74
C TYR A 93 15.98 -6.16 -11.36
N SER A 94 15.11 -7.00 -10.82
CA SER A 94 13.68 -6.98 -11.07
C SER A 94 12.96 -7.26 -9.75
N ALA A 95 11.90 -6.49 -9.49
CA ALA A 95 11.01 -6.75 -8.37
C ALA A 95 9.59 -6.33 -8.71
N GLN A 96 8.65 -7.11 -8.17
CA GLN A 96 7.24 -6.75 -8.13
C GLN A 96 6.88 -6.32 -6.71
N SER A 97 6.10 -5.26 -6.63
CA SER A 97 5.68 -4.65 -5.37
C SER A 97 4.19 -4.35 -5.38
N GLU A 98 3.56 -4.52 -4.24
CA GLU A 98 2.14 -4.23 -4.04
C GLU A 98 1.99 -3.01 -3.13
N SER A 99 1.06 -2.12 -3.47
CA SER A 99 0.66 -1.00 -2.62
C SER A 99 -0.82 -1.08 -2.28
N PHE A 100 -1.15 -0.89 -1.00
CA PHE A 100 -2.51 -0.81 -0.50
C PHE A 100 -2.84 0.62 -0.12
N ASP A 101 -4.00 1.10 -0.59
CA ASP A 101 -4.68 2.32 -0.15
C ASP A 101 -3.76 3.50 0.20
N PRO A 102 -2.97 3.97 -0.77
CA PRO A 102 -2.14 5.13 -0.54
C PRO A 102 -3.03 6.37 -0.31
N SER A 103 -2.71 7.13 0.74
CA SER A 103 -3.40 8.40 1.04
C SER A 103 -3.24 9.44 -0.07
N SER A 104 -2.19 9.33 -0.89
CA SER A 104 -1.96 10.11 -2.11
C SER A 104 -0.96 9.40 -3.04
N VAL A 105 -0.85 9.85 -4.29
CA VAL A 105 0.11 9.30 -5.26
C VAL A 105 1.56 9.52 -4.79
N GLU A 106 1.84 10.67 -4.19
CA GLU A 106 3.17 11.04 -3.68
C GLU A 106 3.58 10.14 -2.52
N SER A 107 2.64 9.86 -1.59
CA SER A 107 2.85 8.94 -0.47
C SER A 107 3.14 7.51 -0.95
N MET A 108 2.43 7.08 -1.99
CA MET A 108 2.71 5.79 -2.65
C MET A 108 4.12 5.77 -3.25
N ALA A 109 4.46 6.78 -4.04
CA ALA A 109 5.75 6.87 -4.72
C ALA A 109 6.93 6.90 -3.74
N ASP A 110 6.82 7.67 -2.65
CA ASP A 110 7.85 7.74 -1.61
C ASP A 110 8.04 6.39 -0.90
N LYS A 111 6.95 5.75 -0.48
CA LYS A 111 7.01 4.44 0.19
C LYS A 111 7.57 3.36 -0.71
N GLN A 112 7.09 3.29 -1.96
CA GLN A 112 7.56 2.31 -2.93
C GLN A 112 9.04 2.52 -3.26
N SER A 113 9.47 3.76 -3.50
CA SER A 113 10.88 4.06 -3.79
C SER A 113 11.80 3.64 -2.64
N LYS A 114 11.40 3.93 -1.40
CA LYS A 114 12.17 3.51 -0.20
C LYS A 114 12.22 1.99 -0.07
N ALA A 115 11.13 1.30 -0.34
CA ALA A 115 11.07 -0.17 -0.27
C ALA A 115 11.99 -0.82 -1.32
N ILE A 116 11.94 -0.34 -2.57
CA ILE A 116 12.79 -0.83 -3.66
C ILE A 116 14.28 -0.58 -3.35
N ILE A 117 14.65 0.63 -2.92
CA ILE A 117 16.05 0.93 -2.57
C ILE A 117 16.53 0.04 -1.42
N LYS A 118 15.68 -0.20 -0.42
CA LYS A 118 16.01 -1.10 0.69
C LYS A 118 16.24 -2.53 0.22
N ASP A 119 15.42 -3.04 -0.69
CA ASP A 119 15.58 -4.39 -1.25
C ASP A 119 16.84 -4.49 -2.12
N MET A 120 17.13 -3.48 -2.94
CA MET A 120 18.35 -3.44 -3.74
C MET A 120 19.62 -3.44 -2.88
N LYS A 121 19.64 -2.66 -1.77
CA LYS A 121 20.74 -2.70 -0.78
C LYS A 121 20.89 -4.06 -0.13
N LYS A 122 19.78 -4.71 0.21
CA LYS A 122 19.80 -6.07 0.79
C LYS A 122 20.37 -7.10 -0.18
N LYS A 123 20.21 -6.88 -1.49
CA LYS A 123 20.77 -7.71 -2.56
C LYS A 123 22.19 -7.30 -2.98
N GLU A 124 22.81 -6.35 -2.28
CA GLU A 124 24.19 -5.90 -2.52
C GLU A 124 24.42 -5.42 -3.97
N LEU A 125 23.40 -4.82 -4.57
CA LEU A 125 23.49 -4.26 -5.93
C LEU A 125 24.22 -2.91 -5.96
N PHE A 126 24.39 -2.28 -4.80
CA PHE A 126 25.17 -1.07 -4.55
C PHE A 126 25.38 -0.86 -3.05
#